data_AF-A0A523D147-F1
#
_entry.id   AF-A0A523D147-F1
#
_cell.length_a   1.000
_cell.length_b   1.000
_cell.length_c   1.000
_cell.angle_alpha   90.00
_cell.angle_beta   90.00
_cell.angle_gamma   90.00
#
_symmetry.space_group_name_H-M   'P 1'
#
loop_
_entity.id
_entity.type
_entity.pdbx_description
1 polymer ?
#
loop_
_entity_poly.entity_id
_entity_poly.type
_entity_poly.pdbx_seq_one_letter_code
_entity_poly.pdbx_strand_id
1 'polypeptide(L)'
;MRQAGTAQSIDHRTTEVQPRDLAPAWDELERRPVAGTVEVGLDVSGLRVRLRGLSPEQRAWFRQRYGVFAVDGEGGLAQLEVEVGVAPQEGFLQLDRSGPAEFYRLIQEVLPEDGTTRVWSYRFAGWFRPDEGRGRVWFCDAQGVEFQSSLMNFLRVVYSTLALRRGGFLLHSAAVVRKGRAYLLFGPSGSGKTTASSLSKQDDATSRVLSDDLILVLPGGEGQAQTMAVSSPFRGWFAELPAAQESFPVVGFYRLVQDERVFLEPLGTARGTSEVIGSLPFVTDRAEYGEQILGAVSRALAGAPASRLHFRKDPSFWQVLEGAAGSADG
;
A
#
# COMPACT_ATOMS: atom_id res chain seq x y z
N MET A 1 -6.02 -17.32 25.15
CA MET A 1 -5.02 -16.23 25.12
C MET A 1 -4.64 -15.99 23.67
N ARG A 2 -5.12 -14.90 23.06
CA ARG A 2 -4.83 -14.55 21.67
C ARG A 2 -3.53 -13.75 21.65
N GLN A 3 -2.50 -14.24 20.98
CA GLN A 3 -1.31 -13.45 20.71
C GLN A 3 -1.71 -12.28 19.80
N ALA A 4 -1.52 -11.07 20.30
CA ALA A 4 -1.61 -9.85 19.53
C ALA A 4 -0.47 -9.89 18.49
N GLY A 5 -0.80 -10.21 17.24
CA GLY A 5 0.06 -9.87 16.12
C GLY A 5 0.17 -8.36 16.10
N THR A 6 1.37 -7.84 16.36
CA THR A 6 1.69 -6.42 16.29
C THR A 6 1.30 -5.92 14.91
N ALA A 7 0.27 -5.05 14.85
CA ALA A 7 0.04 -4.23 13.68
C ALA A 7 1.31 -3.39 13.48
N GLN A 8 2.13 -3.75 12.50
CA GLN A 8 3.28 -2.93 12.13
C GLN A 8 2.74 -1.61 11.60
N SER A 9 3.06 -0.51 12.32
CA SER A 9 2.70 0.85 11.92
C SER A 9 3.20 1.13 10.51
N ILE A 10 2.31 1.62 9.65
CA ILE A 10 2.61 2.08 8.27
C ILE A 10 3.25 3.46 8.26
N ASP A 11 3.37 4.08 9.43
CA ASP A 11 4.21 5.25 9.62
C ASP A 11 5.67 4.81 9.47
N HIS A 12 6.12 4.71 8.23
CA HIS A 12 7.50 4.55 7.84
C HIS A 12 7.97 5.95 7.46
N ARG A 13 9.14 6.31 7.96
CA ARG A 13 9.91 7.40 7.39
C ARG A 13 11.06 6.76 6.65
N THR A 14 11.32 7.21 5.42
CA THR A 14 12.65 6.99 4.85
C THR A 14 13.61 7.71 5.77
N THR A 15 14.39 6.94 6.52
CA THR A 15 15.29 7.44 7.55
C THR A 15 16.69 7.32 7.01
N GLU A 16 17.58 8.23 7.38
CA GLU A 16 18.99 8.07 6.99
C GLU A 16 19.56 6.80 7.63
N VAL A 17 20.48 6.16 6.89
CA VAL A 17 21.25 5.03 7.41
C VAL A 17 22.03 5.52 8.62
N GLN A 18 21.85 4.85 9.76
CA GLN A 18 22.54 5.21 10.99
C GLN A 18 23.88 4.46 11.08
N PRO A 19 24.86 4.98 11.85
CA PRO A 19 26.17 4.31 12.00
C PRO A 19 26.12 2.86 12.51
N ARG A 20 25.02 2.48 13.19
CA ARG A 20 24.77 1.11 13.67
C ARG A 20 24.23 0.17 12.59
N ASP A 21 23.69 0.70 11.50
CA ASP A 21 23.04 -0.11 10.48
C ASP A 21 24.09 -0.81 9.59
N LEU A 22 23.77 -2.02 9.16
CA LEU A 22 24.56 -2.79 8.21
C LEU A 22 24.01 -2.51 6.80
N ALA A 23 24.75 -1.71 6.03
CA ALA A 23 24.42 -1.50 4.63
C ALA A 23 24.48 -2.84 3.85
N PRO A 24 23.58 -3.09 2.89
CA PRO A 24 23.64 -4.31 2.09
C PRO A 24 24.93 -4.39 1.28
N ALA A 25 25.66 -5.50 1.40
CA ALA A 25 26.79 -5.82 0.53
C ALA A 25 26.26 -6.35 -0.82
N TRP A 26 25.79 -5.45 -1.69
CA TRP A 26 25.09 -5.79 -2.94
C TRP A 26 25.82 -6.83 -3.80
N ASP A 27 27.13 -6.66 -4.01
CA ASP A 27 27.92 -7.61 -4.79
C ASP A 27 27.93 -9.03 -4.22
N GLU A 28 27.89 -9.16 -2.88
CA GLU A 28 27.80 -10.47 -2.23
C GLU A 28 26.41 -11.08 -2.37
N LEU A 29 25.37 -10.26 -2.18
CA LEU A 29 23.97 -10.67 -2.36
C LEU A 29 23.75 -11.18 -3.80
N GLU A 30 24.30 -10.50 -4.80
CA GLU A 30 24.15 -10.90 -6.20
C GLU A 30 24.74 -12.27 -6.53
N ARG A 31 25.84 -12.63 -5.85
CA ARG A 31 26.45 -13.96 -6.03
C ARG A 31 25.66 -15.09 -5.37
N ARG A 32 24.67 -14.79 -4.54
CA ARG A 32 23.84 -15.82 -3.89
C ARG A 32 22.96 -16.51 -4.93
N PRO A 33 22.65 -17.80 -4.80
CA PRO A 33 21.66 -18.45 -5.65
C PRO A 33 20.24 -18.01 -5.29
N VAL A 34 19.27 -18.30 -6.18
CA VAL A 34 17.84 -18.26 -5.83
C VAL A 34 17.54 -19.27 -4.70
N ALA A 35 16.58 -18.94 -3.83
CA ALA A 35 16.34 -19.70 -2.61
C ALA A 35 15.58 -21.03 -2.84
N GLY A 36 14.82 -21.13 -3.93
CA GLY A 36 13.98 -22.28 -4.23
C GLY A 36 13.74 -22.42 -5.73
N THR A 37 12.79 -23.28 -6.10
CA THR A 37 12.50 -23.63 -7.50
C THR A 37 11.09 -23.25 -7.95
N VAL A 38 10.29 -22.72 -7.02
CA VAL A 38 8.88 -22.45 -7.26
C VAL A 38 8.66 -20.96 -7.53
N GLU A 39 7.64 -20.67 -8.34
CA GLU A 39 7.19 -19.32 -8.64
C GLU A 39 5.72 -19.09 -8.25
N VAL A 40 5.40 -17.83 -7.95
CA VAL A 40 4.03 -17.34 -7.69
C VAL A 40 3.85 -15.96 -8.31
N GLY A 41 2.64 -15.63 -8.75
CA GLY A 41 2.29 -14.27 -9.17
C GLY A 41 1.38 -13.59 -8.15
N LEU A 42 1.51 -12.28 -8.04
CA LEU A 42 0.52 -11.38 -7.45
C LEU A 42 -0.02 -10.49 -8.57
N ASP A 43 -1.33 -10.44 -8.73
CA ASP A 43 -1.99 -9.56 -9.67
C ASP A 43 -2.99 -8.69 -8.92
N VAL A 44 -2.86 -7.37 -9.05
CA VAL A 44 -3.81 -6.40 -8.51
C VAL A 44 -4.30 -5.52 -9.65
N SER A 45 -5.46 -5.84 -10.20
CA SER A 45 -6.11 -5.12 -11.31
C SER A 45 -5.19 -4.93 -12.52
N GLY A 46 -4.45 -5.98 -12.89
CA GLY A 46 -3.50 -5.98 -14.01
C GLY A 46 -2.09 -5.51 -13.63
N LEU A 47 -1.87 -5.08 -12.38
CA LEU A 47 -0.52 -4.84 -11.87
C LEU A 47 0.09 -6.17 -11.40
N ARG A 48 0.87 -6.81 -12.29
CA ARG A 48 1.34 -8.19 -12.11
C ARG A 48 2.83 -8.27 -11.73
N VAL A 49 3.11 -8.81 -10.56
CA VAL A 49 4.45 -9.12 -10.06
C VAL A 49 4.61 -10.63 -9.96
N ARG A 50 5.69 -11.19 -10.53
CA ARG A 50 6.03 -12.62 -10.42
C ARG A 50 7.23 -12.78 -9.50
N LEU A 51 7.12 -13.62 -8.48
CA LEU A 51 8.22 -14.00 -7.60
C LEU A 51 8.73 -15.38 -8.02
N ARG A 52 10.04 -15.51 -8.26
CA ARG A 52 10.72 -16.78 -8.54
C ARG A 52 11.71 -17.11 -7.45
N GLY A 53 11.87 -18.38 -7.12
CA GLY A 53 12.85 -18.81 -6.11
C GLY A 53 12.26 -19.03 -4.73
N LEU A 54 10.98 -19.39 -4.64
CA LEU A 54 10.31 -19.73 -3.39
C LEU A 54 10.33 -21.25 -3.12
N SER A 55 10.12 -21.63 -1.86
CA SER A 55 9.83 -23.01 -1.46
C SER A 55 8.35 -23.36 -1.69
N PRO A 56 7.99 -24.66 -1.75
CA PRO A 56 6.58 -25.09 -1.79
C PRO A 56 5.74 -24.56 -0.62
N GLU A 57 6.30 -24.52 0.59
CA GLU A 57 5.64 -24.02 1.80
C GLU A 57 5.39 -22.52 1.71
N GLN A 58 6.37 -21.75 1.23
CA GLN A 58 6.22 -20.32 0.99
C GLN A 58 5.13 -20.05 -0.06
N ARG A 59 5.06 -20.84 -1.16
CA ARG A 59 3.99 -20.73 -2.15
C ARG A 59 2.61 -21.03 -1.55
N ALA A 60 2.50 -22.08 -0.74
CA ALA A 60 1.25 -22.44 -0.09
C ALA A 60 0.75 -21.32 0.83
N TRP A 61 1.63 -20.77 1.67
CA TRP A 61 1.32 -19.62 2.50
C TRP A 61 0.94 -18.39 1.65
N PHE A 62 1.69 -18.11 0.58
CA PHE A 62 1.46 -16.96 -0.29
C PHE A 62 0.04 -17.00 -0.88
N ARG A 63 -0.36 -18.16 -1.43
CA ARG A 63 -1.71 -18.38 -1.95
C ARG A 63 -2.77 -18.22 -0.87
N GLN A 64 -2.53 -18.75 0.33
CA GLN A 64 -3.47 -18.60 1.45
C GLN A 64 -3.63 -17.13 1.86
N ARG A 65 -2.52 -16.38 1.93
CA ARG A 65 -2.50 -14.97 2.37
C ARG A 65 -3.15 -14.04 1.36
N TYR A 66 -2.82 -14.21 0.08
CA TYR A 66 -3.22 -13.30 -0.99
C TYR A 66 -4.46 -13.77 -1.75
N GLY A 67 -4.87 -15.04 -1.63
CA GLY A 67 -6.12 -15.58 -2.17
C GLY A 67 -6.33 -15.23 -3.64
N VAL A 68 -7.44 -14.55 -3.93
CA VAL A 68 -7.83 -14.05 -5.26
C VAL A 68 -6.77 -13.19 -5.98
N PHE A 69 -5.83 -12.58 -5.26
CA PHE A 69 -4.73 -11.82 -5.87
C PHE A 69 -3.57 -12.73 -6.28
N ALA A 70 -3.43 -13.91 -5.68
CA ALA A 70 -2.40 -14.87 -6.04
C ALA A 70 -2.78 -15.57 -7.35
N VAL A 71 -1.91 -15.48 -8.35
CA VAL A 71 -2.07 -16.13 -9.64
C VAL A 71 -0.95 -17.14 -9.86
N ASP A 72 -1.26 -18.23 -10.57
CA ASP A 72 -0.25 -19.20 -10.97
C ASP A 72 0.60 -18.65 -12.12
N GLY A 73 1.90 -18.95 -12.08
CA GLY A 73 2.92 -18.33 -12.93
C GLY A 73 2.73 -18.49 -14.44
N GLU A 74 1.76 -19.31 -14.88
CA GLU A 74 1.56 -19.75 -16.25
C GLU A 74 0.72 -18.79 -17.13
N GLY A 75 0.06 -17.78 -16.56
CA GLY A 75 -0.73 -16.82 -17.33
C GLY A 75 -0.10 -15.42 -17.42
N GLY A 76 0.12 -14.93 -18.65
CA GLY A 76 0.39 -13.52 -19.01
C GLY A 76 1.75 -12.90 -18.64
N LEU A 77 2.07 -11.77 -19.27
CA LEU A 77 3.31 -11.00 -19.05
C LEU A 77 3.27 -10.36 -17.65
N ALA A 78 4.30 -10.62 -16.84
CA ALA A 78 4.50 -9.90 -15.59
C ALA A 78 5.10 -8.53 -15.90
N GLN A 79 4.66 -7.50 -15.18
CA GLN A 79 5.29 -6.17 -15.25
C GLN A 79 6.60 -6.15 -14.48
N LEU A 80 6.76 -7.02 -13.49
CA LEU A 80 7.99 -7.18 -12.73
C LEU A 80 8.20 -8.65 -12.36
N GLU A 81 9.32 -9.22 -12.77
CA GLU A 81 9.81 -10.50 -12.30
C GLU A 81 10.87 -10.27 -11.22
N VAL A 82 10.67 -10.85 -10.04
CA VAL A 82 11.56 -10.70 -8.89
C VAL A 82 12.11 -12.06 -8.49
N GLU A 83 13.43 -12.19 -8.50
CA GLU A 83 14.10 -13.36 -7.95
C GLU A 83 14.22 -13.25 -6.42
N VAL A 84 13.95 -14.36 -5.73
CA VAL A 84 14.00 -14.46 -4.27
C VAL A 84 15.23 -15.27 -3.88
N GLY A 85 16.08 -14.67 -3.05
CA GLY A 85 17.26 -15.27 -2.46
C GLY A 85 17.23 -15.26 -0.93
N VAL A 86 18.25 -15.87 -0.33
CA VAL A 86 18.49 -15.83 1.13
C VAL A 86 19.67 -14.92 1.40
N ALA A 87 19.49 -13.98 2.33
CA ALA A 87 20.58 -13.12 2.79
C ALA A 87 21.50 -13.89 3.73
N PRO A 88 22.84 -13.71 3.65
CA PRO A 88 23.77 -14.41 4.53
C PRO A 88 23.86 -13.84 5.94
N GLN A 89 23.40 -12.60 6.10
CA GLN A 89 23.40 -11.87 7.35
C GLN A 89 22.06 -12.00 8.08
N GLU A 90 22.09 -11.86 9.40
CA GLU A 90 20.89 -11.88 10.22
C GLU A 90 20.04 -10.61 10.07
N GLY A 91 20.58 -9.50 9.57
CA GLY A 91 19.79 -8.29 9.33
C GLY A 91 20.58 -7.18 8.67
N PHE A 92 19.88 -6.13 8.25
CA PHE A 92 20.48 -4.93 7.67
C PHE A 92 20.34 -3.74 8.63
N LEU A 93 19.12 -3.25 8.86
CA LEU A 93 18.88 -2.21 9.86
C LEU A 93 18.89 -2.78 11.29
N GLN A 94 19.36 -1.99 12.25
CA GLN A 94 19.37 -2.38 13.67
C GLN A 94 18.31 -1.63 14.48
N LEU A 95 17.47 -2.36 15.21
CA LEU A 95 16.49 -1.77 16.13
C LEU A 95 17.20 -1.11 17.30
N ASP A 96 16.92 0.18 17.56
CA ASP A 96 17.27 0.77 18.84
C ASP A 96 16.38 0.22 19.93
N ARG A 97 16.93 -0.61 20.82
CA ARG A 97 16.20 -1.09 22.00
C ARG A 97 16.40 -0.19 23.23
N SER A 98 17.25 0.83 23.12
CA SER A 98 17.60 1.74 24.21
C SER A 98 16.80 3.05 24.20
N GLY A 99 16.14 3.37 23.08
CA GLY A 99 15.31 4.55 22.90
C GLY A 99 13.80 4.30 23.00
N PRO A 100 12.96 5.34 22.80
CA PRO A 100 11.52 5.17 22.61
C PRO A 100 11.25 4.27 21.39
N ALA A 101 10.06 3.66 21.34
CA ALA A 101 9.66 2.78 20.25
C ALA A 101 9.92 3.44 18.88
N GLU A 102 10.81 2.84 18.09
CA GLU A 102 11.18 3.34 16.77
C GLU A 102 10.08 3.02 15.76
N PHE A 103 9.79 3.97 14.87
CA PHE A 103 8.95 3.71 13.71
C PHE A 103 9.62 2.70 12.77
N TYR A 104 8.83 1.94 12.00
CA TYR A 104 9.42 0.98 11.07
C TYR A 104 10.28 1.72 10.03
N ARG A 105 11.58 1.39 9.98
CA ARG A 105 12.53 2.01 9.06
C ARG A 105 12.64 1.20 7.77
N LEU A 106 12.57 1.90 6.66
CA LEU A 106 12.76 1.34 5.34
C LEU A 106 13.56 2.35 4.53
N ILE A 107 14.70 1.90 4.00
CA ILE A 107 15.58 2.75 3.20
C ILE A 107 15.31 2.47 1.74
N GLN A 108 15.28 3.53 0.94
CA GLN A 108 15.23 3.45 -0.51
C GLN A 108 16.32 4.35 -1.10
N GLU A 109 16.94 3.85 -2.16
CA GLU A 109 17.93 4.58 -2.94
C GLU A 109 17.59 4.36 -4.42
N VAL A 110 17.60 5.42 -5.22
CA VAL A 110 17.55 5.32 -6.68
C VAL A 110 18.90 5.61 -7.26
N LEU A 111 19.41 4.65 -8.02
CA LEU A 111 20.64 4.80 -8.77
C LEU A 111 20.38 5.71 -9.99
N PRO A 112 21.04 6.88 -10.09
CA PRO A 112 20.84 7.79 -11.22
C PRO A 112 21.25 7.20 -12.57
N GLU A 113 22.14 6.20 -12.57
CA GLU A 113 22.73 5.65 -13.79
C GLU A 113 21.72 4.83 -14.61
N ASP A 114 20.86 4.06 -13.92
CA ASP A 114 19.96 3.09 -14.57
C ASP A 114 18.54 3.07 -13.96
N GLY A 115 18.24 3.97 -13.04
CA GLY A 115 16.93 4.06 -12.38
C GLY A 115 16.63 2.91 -11.42
N THR A 116 17.61 2.08 -11.05
CA THR A 116 17.43 1.00 -10.09
C THR A 116 16.95 1.55 -8.76
N THR A 117 15.80 1.08 -8.30
CA THR A 117 15.36 1.31 -6.92
C THR A 117 15.91 0.20 -6.03
N ARG A 118 16.87 0.52 -5.18
CA ARG A 118 17.30 -0.31 -4.05
C ARG A 118 16.41 -0.04 -2.85
N VAL A 119 16.09 -1.10 -2.11
CA VAL A 119 15.25 -1.03 -0.91
C VAL A 119 15.75 -2.02 0.13
N TRP A 120 15.86 -1.61 1.38
CA TRP A 120 16.17 -2.52 2.48
C TRP A 120 15.56 -2.07 3.80
N SER A 121 15.37 -3.04 4.69
CA SER A 121 14.90 -2.83 6.06
C SER A 121 15.58 -3.84 6.99
N TYR A 122 15.08 -4.04 8.20
CA TYR A 122 15.68 -4.90 9.22
C TYR A 122 16.02 -6.31 8.72
N ARG A 123 15.11 -6.96 7.97
CA ARG A 123 15.19 -8.40 7.63
C ARG A 123 15.16 -8.70 6.12
N PHE A 124 15.27 -7.67 5.27
CA PHE A 124 15.38 -7.85 3.82
C PHE A 124 16.16 -6.73 3.15
N ALA A 125 16.76 -7.05 2.00
CA ALA A 125 17.27 -6.08 1.05
C ALA A 125 16.88 -6.55 -0.36
N GLY A 126 16.72 -5.61 -1.29
CA GLY A 126 16.38 -5.93 -2.66
C GLY A 126 16.51 -4.73 -3.57
N TRP A 127 16.36 -4.97 -4.85
CA TRP A 127 16.29 -3.94 -5.86
C TRP A 127 15.29 -4.31 -6.95
N PHE A 128 14.82 -3.32 -7.68
CA PHE A 128 14.01 -3.54 -8.87
C PHE A 128 14.16 -2.39 -9.86
N ARG A 129 14.06 -2.73 -11.14
CA ARG A 129 14.02 -1.82 -12.29
C ARG A 129 12.67 -1.99 -12.98
N PRO A 130 11.68 -1.11 -12.69
CA PRO A 130 10.35 -1.21 -13.29
C PRO A 130 10.35 -1.15 -14.82
N ASP A 131 11.28 -0.41 -15.42
CA ASP A 131 11.39 -0.27 -16.89
C ASP A 131 11.88 -1.56 -17.57
N GLU A 132 12.73 -2.33 -16.90
CA GLU A 132 13.22 -3.62 -17.40
C GLU A 132 12.33 -4.80 -16.98
N GLY A 133 11.38 -4.57 -16.08
CA GLY A 133 10.53 -5.60 -15.52
C GLY A 133 11.29 -6.65 -14.72
N ARG A 134 12.41 -6.28 -14.09
CA ARG A 134 13.26 -7.19 -13.30
C ARG A 134 13.58 -6.65 -11.93
N GLY A 135 13.75 -7.56 -10.97
CA GLY A 135 14.20 -7.25 -9.63
C GLY A 135 14.71 -8.47 -8.90
N ARG A 136 15.21 -8.23 -7.70
CA ARG A 136 15.72 -9.26 -6.81
C ARG A 136 15.53 -8.86 -5.36
N VAL A 137 15.23 -9.82 -4.50
CA VAL A 137 15.08 -9.61 -3.06
C VAL A 137 15.71 -10.76 -2.28
N TRP A 138 16.38 -10.42 -1.19
CA TRP A 138 16.98 -11.37 -0.26
C TRP A 138 16.36 -11.19 1.11
N PHE A 139 15.91 -12.29 1.70
CA PHE A 139 15.34 -12.32 3.05
C PHE A 139 16.33 -12.97 4.02
N CYS A 140 16.44 -12.42 5.22
CA CYS A 140 17.20 -13.03 6.31
C CYS A 140 16.51 -14.30 6.85
N ASP A 141 15.19 -14.37 6.70
CA ASP A 141 14.36 -15.47 7.18
C ASP A 141 13.73 -16.20 6.01
N ALA A 142 13.83 -17.53 6.00
CA ALA A 142 13.18 -18.37 4.99
C ALA A 142 11.69 -18.61 5.30
N GLN A 143 11.22 -18.38 6.53
CA GLN A 143 9.86 -18.70 6.94
C GLN A 143 9.44 -17.91 8.19
N GLY A 144 8.18 -18.06 8.60
CA GLY A 144 7.64 -17.42 9.80
C GLY A 144 7.30 -15.95 9.61
N VAL A 145 6.93 -15.29 10.71
CA VAL A 145 6.37 -13.92 10.71
C VAL A 145 7.32 -12.89 10.10
N GLU A 146 8.63 -13.06 10.28
CA GLU A 146 9.64 -12.14 9.75
C GLU A 146 9.73 -12.18 8.22
N PHE A 147 9.75 -13.38 7.62
CA PHE A 147 9.67 -13.55 6.18
C PHE A 147 8.38 -12.92 5.62
N GLN A 148 7.25 -13.23 6.24
CA GLN A 148 5.93 -12.77 5.80
C GLN A 148 5.83 -11.23 5.81
N SER A 149 6.32 -10.61 6.89
CA SER A 149 6.31 -9.15 7.05
C SER A 149 7.27 -8.48 6.06
N SER A 150 8.47 -9.05 5.90
CA SER A 150 9.47 -8.55 4.95
C SER A 150 9.00 -8.62 3.51
N LEU A 151 8.43 -9.75 3.09
CA LEU A 151 7.87 -9.89 1.76
C LEU A 151 6.72 -8.90 1.53
N MET A 152 5.83 -8.74 2.51
CA MET A 152 4.73 -7.80 2.41
C MET A 152 5.23 -6.36 2.26
N ASN A 153 6.25 -5.95 3.03
CA ASN A 153 6.80 -4.59 2.94
C ASN A 153 7.55 -4.36 1.61
N PHE A 154 8.32 -5.34 1.13
CA PHE A 154 8.92 -5.28 -0.20
C PHE A 154 7.85 -5.11 -1.29
N LEU A 155 6.80 -5.94 -1.27
CA LEU A 155 5.69 -5.85 -2.23
C LEU A 155 4.96 -4.51 -2.14
N ARG A 156 4.78 -3.94 -0.94
CA ARG A 156 4.16 -2.60 -0.78
C ARG A 156 4.95 -1.50 -1.50
N VAL A 157 6.29 -1.55 -1.46
CA VAL A 157 7.17 -0.61 -2.20
C VAL A 157 7.11 -0.84 -3.70
N VAL A 158 7.09 -2.11 -4.14
CA VAL A 158 6.93 -2.43 -5.56
C VAL A 158 5.60 -1.91 -6.09
N TYR A 159 4.49 -2.19 -5.40
CA TYR A 159 3.16 -1.80 -5.84
C TYR A 159 2.91 -0.29 -5.75
N SER A 160 3.51 0.43 -4.79
CA SER A 160 3.45 1.90 -4.80
C SER A 160 4.12 2.47 -6.04
N THR A 161 5.26 1.92 -6.46
CA THR A 161 5.97 2.32 -7.68
C THR A 161 5.20 1.97 -8.94
N LEU A 162 4.69 0.73 -9.06
CA LEU A 162 3.93 0.31 -10.23
C LEU A 162 2.61 1.09 -10.38
N ALA A 163 1.94 1.41 -9.27
CA ALA A 163 0.73 2.23 -9.29
C ALA A 163 1.02 3.65 -9.82
N LEU A 164 2.09 4.30 -9.36
CA LEU A 164 2.51 5.62 -9.86
C LEU A 164 2.78 5.62 -11.35
N ARG A 165 3.48 4.59 -11.86
CA ARG A 165 3.75 4.44 -13.29
C ARG A 165 2.49 4.28 -14.13
N ARG A 166 1.41 3.73 -13.54
CA ARG A 166 0.08 3.67 -14.16
C ARG A 166 -0.75 4.93 -13.94
N GLY A 167 -0.15 6.01 -13.43
CA GLY A 167 -0.82 7.27 -13.14
C GLY A 167 -1.75 7.23 -11.93
N GLY A 168 -1.67 6.19 -11.12
CA GLY A 168 -2.39 6.02 -9.85
C GLY A 168 -1.44 6.14 -8.65
N PHE A 169 -1.85 5.64 -7.49
CA PHE A 169 -1.03 5.64 -6.28
C PHE A 169 -1.57 4.65 -5.23
N LEU A 170 -0.72 4.28 -4.28
CA LEU A 170 -1.15 3.58 -3.07
C LEU A 170 -1.46 4.62 -2.00
N LEU A 171 -2.62 4.52 -1.35
CA LEU A 171 -3.06 5.48 -0.32
C LEU A 171 -3.23 4.78 1.03
N HIS A 172 -2.70 5.38 2.09
CA HIS A 172 -2.98 4.96 3.46
C HIS A 172 -4.35 5.46 3.92
N SER A 173 -5.36 4.63 3.69
CA SER A 173 -6.77 4.98 3.83
C SER A 173 -7.60 3.75 4.11
N ALA A 174 -8.65 3.93 4.91
CA ALA A 174 -9.80 3.03 4.83
C ALA A 174 -10.59 3.38 3.57
N ALA A 175 -11.02 2.37 2.81
CA ALA A 175 -11.88 2.51 1.66
C ALA A 175 -13.20 1.82 1.97
N VAL A 176 -14.27 2.60 2.09
CA VAL A 176 -15.61 2.08 2.32
C VAL A 176 -16.44 2.24 1.06
N VAL A 177 -17.05 1.15 0.63
CA VAL A 177 -17.99 1.12 -0.48
C VAL A 177 -19.39 1.14 0.09
N ARG A 178 -20.22 2.10 -0.33
CA ARG A 178 -21.66 2.14 -0.03
C ARG A 178 -22.40 2.48 -1.31
N LYS A 179 -23.44 1.69 -1.63
CA LYS A 179 -24.24 1.85 -2.87
C LYS A 179 -23.35 1.91 -4.13
N GLY A 180 -22.34 1.05 -4.21
CA GLY A 180 -21.44 0.94 -5.38
C GLY A 180 -20.42 2.08 -5.55
N ARG A 181 -20.26 2.96 -4.56
CA ARG A 181 -19.34 4.12 -4.62
C ARG A 181 -18.31 4.05 -3.50
N ALA A 182 -17.06 4.39 -3.78
CA ALA A 182 -15.96 4.32 -2.83
C ALA A 182 -15.68 5.67 -2.15
N TYR A 183 -15.66 5.65 -0.82
CA TYR A 183 -15.33 6.77 0.06
C TYR A 183 -13.98 6.48 0.70
N LEU A 184 -12.97 7.31 0.42
CA LEU A 184 -11.61 7.12 0.91
C LEU A 184 -11.39 7.93 2.18
N LEU A 185 -11.41 7.26 3.32
CA LEU A 185 -11.24 7.83 4.65
C LEU A 185 -9.77 7.75 5.09
N PHE A 186 -9.05 8.86 5.01
CA PHE A 186 -7.61 8.91 5.23
C PHE A 186 -7.22 9.82 6.39
N GLY A 187 -5.96 9.71 6.83
CA GLY A 187 -5.41 10.52 7.91
C GLY A 187 -4.32 9.79 8.71
N PRO A 188 -3.69 10.48 9.68
CA PRO A 188 -2.62 9.90 10.49
C PRO A 188 -3.09 8.68 11.28
N SER A 189 -2.15 7.89 11.81
CA SER A 189 -2.49 6.84 12.76
C SER A 189 -3.32 7.41 13.92
N GLY A 190 -4.33 6.68 14.37
CA GLY A 190 -5.27 7.16 15.40
C GLY A 190 -6.36 8.13 14.92
N SER A 191 -6.39 8.56 13.66
CA SER A 191 -7.43 9.48 13.14
C SER A 191 -8.87 8.93 13.15
N GLY A 192 -9.04 7.62 13.39
CA GLY A 192 -10.34 6.97 13.47
C GLY A 192 -10.77 6.21 12.21
N LYS A 193 -9.85 5.92 11.27
CA LYS A 193 -10.13 5.10 10.05
C LYS A 193 -10.85 3.79 10.38
N THR A 194 -10.27 3.01 11.29
CA THR A 194 -10.85 1.75 11.79
C THR A 194 -12.23 1.95 12.41
N THR A 195 -12.41 3.03 13.18
CA THR A 195 -13.68 3.35 13.81
C THR A 195 -14.75 3.66 12.76
N ALA A 196 -14.43 4.49 11.77
CA ALA A 196 -15.35 4.81 10.67
C ALA A 196 -15.68 3.56 9.82
N SER A 197 -14.71 2.68 9.54
CA SER A 197 -14.94 1.40 8.86
C SER A 197 -15.90 0.50 9.64
N SER A 198 -15.70 0.36 10.96
CA SER A 198 -16.57 -0.45 11.82
C SER A 198 -17.99 0.10 11.87
N LEU A 199 -18.13 1.42 12.08
CA LEU A 199 -19.43 2.09 12.12
C LEU A 199 -20.17 1.95 10.79
N SER A 200 -19.46 2.05 9.67
CA SER A 200 -20.05 1.90 8.34
C SER A 200 -20.64 0.51 8.11
N LYS A 201 -19.92 -0.55 8.51
CA LYS A 201 -20.42 -1.95 8.42
C LYS A 201 -21.66 -2.18 9.29
N GLN A 202 -21.74 -1.52 10.45
CA GLN A 202 -22.85 -1.69 11.40
C GLN A 202 -24.09 -0.89 10.99
N ASP A 203 -23.91 0.23 10.30
CA ASP A 203 -24.98 1.18 9.96
C ASP A 203 -25.85 0.71 8.79
N ASP A 204 -25.26 0.14 7.74
CA ASP A 204 -26.00 -0.26 6.52
C ASP A 204 -25.40 -1.52 5.91
N ALA A 205 -26.27 -2.50 5.61
CA ALA A 205 -25.89 -3.81 5.05
C ALA A 205 -25.23 -3.74 3.66
N THR A 206 -25.42 -2.64 2.92
CA THR A 206 -24.77 -2.36 1.63
C THR A 206 -23.34 -1.82 1.80
N SER A 207 -22.93 -1.50 3.02
CA SER A 207 -21.60 -0.97 3.31
C SER A 207 -20.58 -2.09 3.38
N ARG A 208 -19.48 -1.92 2.65
CA ARG A 208 -18.38 -2.86 2.64
C ARG A 208 -17.04 -2.16 2.78
N VAL A 209 -16.15 -2.71 3.60
CA VAL A 209 -14.78 -2.23 3.72
C VAL A 209 -13.92 -2.94 2.69
N LEU A 210 -13.51 -2.21 1.67
CA LEU A 210 -12.66 -2.71 0.58
C LEU A 210 -11.20 -2.87 1.02
N SER A 211 -10.74 -1.94 1.85
CA SER A 211 -9.48 -2.00 2.60
C SER A 211 -9.61 -1.10 3.83
N ASP A 212 -8.92 -1.40 4.92
CA ASP A 212 -8.86 -0.58 6.13
C ASP A 212 -7.47 -0.01 6.41
N ASP A 213 -6.55 -0.19 5.45
CA ASP A 213 -5.12 0.02 5.65
C ASP A 213 -4.48 0.71 4.42
N LEU A 214 -4.30 -0.05 3.35
CA LEU A 214 -3.76 0.44 2.08
C LEU A 214 -4.72 0.12 0.95
N ILE A 215 -5.09 1.14 0.17
CA ILE A 215 -5.93 1.01 -1.00
C ILE A 215 -5.18 1.47 -2.25
N LEU A 216 -5.33 0.74 -3.36
CA LEU A 216 -4.85 1.21 -4.65
C LEU A 216 -5.88 2.15 -5.25
N VAL A 217 -5.40 3.31 -5.69
CA VAL A 217 -6.17 4.29 -6.42
C VAL A 217 -5.61 4.35 -7.84
N LEU A 218 -6.36 3.86 -8.82
CA LEU A 218 -5.92 3.79 -10.21
C LEU A 218 -6.83 4.63 -11.11
N PRO A 219 -6.33 5.18 -12.23
CA PRO A 219 -7.20 5.71 -13.27
C PRO A 219 -8.19 4.63 -13.76
N GLY A 220 -9.37 5.04 -14.19
CA GLY A 220 -10.32 4.17 -14.88
C GLY A 220 -9.76 3.59 -16.18
N GLY A 221 -10.54 2.70 -16.81
CA GLY A 221 -10.19 2.15 -18.11
C GLY A 221 -10.12 3.23 -19.21
N GLU A 222 -9.68 2.86 -20.42
CA GLU A 222 -9.68 3.79 -21.56
C GLU A 222 -11.06 4.46 -21.74
N GLY A 223 -11.07 5.79 -21.83
CA GLY A 223 -12.29 6.59 -21.92
C GLY A 223 -13.00 6.88 -20.59
N GLN A 224 -12.54 6.34 -19.46
CA GLN A 224 -13.06 6.65 -18.14
C GLN A 224 -12.18 7.68 -17.43
N ALA A 225 -12.66 8.92 -17.34
CA ALA A 225 -11.98 9.97 -16.57
C ALA A 225 -12.03 9.73 -15.05
N GLN A 226 -12.87 8.80 -14.59
CA GLN A 226 -13.10 8.55 -13.18
C GLN A 226 -11.97 7.73 -12.56
N THR A 227 -11.55 8.14 -11.36
CA THR A 227 -10.58 7.40 -10.56
C THR A 227 -11.27 6.27 -9.80
N MET A 228 -10.60 5.12 -9.71
CA MET A 228 -11.12 3.89 -9.13
C MET A 228 -10.35 3.50 -7.87
N ALA A 229 -11.08 3.14 -6.81
CA ALA A 229 -10.52 2.44 -5.66
C ALA A 229 -10.55 0.94 -5.94
N VAL A 230 -9.39 0.30 -5.88
CA VAL A 230 -9.19 -1.11 -6.24
C VAL A 230 -8.88 -1.92 -5.00
N SER A 231 -9.56 -3.06 -4.85
CA SER A 231 -9.32 -4.02 -3.78
C SER A 231 -7.82 -4.35 -3.68
N SER A 232 -7.26 -4.22 -2.48
CA SER A 232 -5.83 -4.34 -2.24
C SER A 232 -5.49 -5.60 -1.46
N PRO A 233 -4.41 -6.33 -1.78
CA PRO A 233 -3.91 -7.44 -0.96
C PRO A 233 -3.31 -6.98 0.38
N PHE A 234 -3.01 -5.68 0.52
CA PHE A 234 -2.37 -5.09 1.69
C PHE A 234 -3.44 -4.62 2.70
N ARG A 235 -4.08 -5.59 3.34
CA ARG A 235 -5.21 -5.39 4.25
C ARG A 235 -4.79 -5.31 5.72
N GLY A 236 -5.51 -4.50 6.47
CA GLY A 236 -5.49 -4.45 7.93
C GLY A 236 -6.43 -5.48 8.55
N TRP A 237 -6.88 -5.20 9.77
CA TRP A 237 -7.56 -6.15 10.65
C TRP A 237 -9.03 -6.43 10.27
N PHE A 238 -9.70 -5.49 9.62
CA PHE A 238 -11.15 -5.50 9.38
C PHE A 238 -11.53 -5.82 7.94
N ALA A 239 -10.58 -5.81 7.01
CA ALA A 239 -10.82 -6.17 5.62
C ALA A 239 -10.69 -7.69 5.42
N GLU A 240 -11.76 -8.31 4.96
CA GLU A 240 -11.76 -9.72 4.57
C GLU A 240 -11.10 -9.89 3.19
N LEU A 241 -10.59 -11.10 2.94
CA LEU A 241 -10.21 -11.50 1.58
C LEU A 241 -11.46 -11.44 0.69
N PRO A 242 -11.49 -10.61 -0.36
CA PRO A 242 -12.65 -10.52 -1.22
C PRO A 242 -12.79 -11.81 -2.05
N ALA A 243 -14.02 -12.13 -2.48
CA ALA A 243 -14.26 -13.30 -3.33
C ALA A 243 -13.76 -13.12 -4.78
N ALA A 244 -13.68 -11.86 -5.24
CA ALA A 244 -13.16 -11.44 -6.53
C ALA A 244 -12.38 -10.14 -6.36
N GLN A 245 -11.50 -9.79 -7.33
CA GLN A 245 -10.93 -8.44 -7.35
C GLN A 245 -12.03 -7.46 -7.72
N GLU A 246 -12.12 -6.35 -6.99
CA GLU A 246 -13.20 -5.39 -7.12
C GLU A 246 -12.65 -3.97 -7.26
N SER A 247 -13.38 -3.14 -7.98
CA SER A 247 -13.04 -1.74 -8.17
C SER A 247 -14.30 -0.89 -8.18
N PHE A 248 -14.26 0.24 -7.50
CA PHE A 248 -15.39 1.14 -7.38
C PHE A 248 -14.97 2.59 -7.65
N PRO A 249 -15.86 3.40 -8.26
CA PRO A 249 -15.58 4.81 -8.50
C PRO A 249 -15.37 5.55 -7.19
N VAL A 250 -14.28 6.32 -7.11
CA VAL A 250 -14.01 7.19 -5.98
C VAL A 250 -14.92 8.41 -6.07
N VAL A 251 -15.65 8.70 -5.00
CA VAL A 251 -16.52 9.89 -4.91
C VAL A 251 -15.97 10.98 -4.00
N GLY A 252 -14.92 10.68 -3.24
CA GLY A 252 -14.23 11.71 -2.47
C GLY A 252 -13.11 11.17 -1.60
N PHE A 253 -12.21 12.08 -1.26
CA PHE A 253 -11.10 11.88 -0.34
C PHE A 253 -11.42 12.62 0.96
N TYR A 254 -11.62 11.88 2.04
CA TYR A 254 -12.10 12.42 3.30
C TYR A 254 -11.03 12.30 4.37
N ARG A 255 -10.36 13.42 4.69
CA ARG A 255 -9.43 13.48 5.80
C ARG A 255 -10.19 13.45 7.11
N LEU A 256 -9.97 12.44 7.94
CA LEU A 256 -10.64 12.32 9.22
C LEU A 256 -10.13 13.34 10.24
N VAL A 257 -11.07 14.06 10.85
CA VAL A 257 -10.85 14.97 11.97
C VAL A 257 -11.80 14.55 13.09
N GLN A 258 -11.26 14.26 14.27
CA GLN A 258 -12.08 13.95 15.44
C GLN A 258 -12.76 15.23 15.92
N ASP A 259 -14.09 15.19 16.00
CA ASP A 259 -14.92 16.35 16.36
C ASP A 259 -16.19 15.86 17.09
N GLU A 260 -16.84 16.72 17.85
CA GLU A 260 -18.15 16.43 18.45
C GLU A 260 -19.30 16.64 17.46
N ARG A 261 -19.03 17.38 16.38
CA ARG A 261 -19.96 17.67 15.29
C ARG A 261 -19.64 16.86 14.05
N VAL A 262 -20.62 16.74 13.17
CA VAL A 262 -20.49 16.07 11.89
C VAL A 262 -20.70 17.06 10.75
N PHE A 263 -19.64 17.34 9.99
CA PHE A 263 -19.70 18.21 8.81
C PHE A 263 -18.49 17.97 7.88
N LEU A 264 -18.61 18.45 6.65
CA LEU A 264 -17.52 18.49 5.68
C LEU A 264 -16.95 19.89 5.60
N GLU A 265 -15.63 20.01 5.75
CA GLU A 265 -14.85 21.20 5.41
C GLU A 265 -14.19 20.94 4.04
N PRO A 266 -14.67 21.55 2.94
CA PRO A 266 -14.08 21.38 1.62
C PRO A 266 -12.63 21.87 1.60
N LEU A 267 -11.74 21.12 0.95
CA LEU A 267 -10.35 21.53 0.76
C LEU A 267 -10.16 22.10 -0.64
N GLY A 268 -9.52 23.27 -0.72
CA GLY A 268 -9.03 23.79 -1.99
C GLY A 268 -7.97 22.87 -2.61
N THR A 269 -7.82 22.91 -3.94
CA THR A 269 -6.99 21.97 -4.72
C THR A 269 -5.59 21.76 -4.15
N ALA A 270 -4.86 22.85 -3.86
CA ALA A 270 -3.49 22.76 -3.33
C ALA A 270 -3.44 22.06 -1.96
N ARG A 271 -4.41 22.36 -1.09
CA ARG A 271 -4.47 21.77 0.25
C ARG A 271 -4.89 20.30 0.19
N GLY A 272 -5.91 19.97 -0.60
CA GLY A 272 -6.34 18.59 -0.82
C GLY A 272 -5.20 17.74 -1.39
N THR A 273 -4.49 18.26 -2.39
CA THR A 273 -3.33 17.60 -2.99
C THR A 273 -2.25 17.33 -1.96
N SER A 274 -1.86 18.35 -1.17
CA SER A 274 -0.86 18.20 -0.12
C SER A 274 -1.25 17.17 0.94
N GLU A 275 -2.52 17.16 1.37
CA GLU A 275 -2.98 16.21 2.41
C GLU A 275 -3.08 14.77 1.89
N VAL A 276 -3.45 14.56 0.63
CA VAL A 276 -3.43 13.23 0.00
C VAL A 276 -1.99 12.76 -0.24
N ILE A 277 -1.11 13.61 -0.77
CA ILE A 277 0.32 13.30 -0.95
C ILE A 277 0.94 12.89 0.39
N GLY A 278 0.70 13.65 1.46
CA GLY A 278 1.18 13.31 2.80
C GLY A 278 0.64 12.01 3.39
N SER A 279 -0.25 11.32 2.68
CA SER A 279 -0.82 10.02 3.05
C SER A 279 -0.45 8.89 2.07
N LEU A 280 0.45 9.16 1.10
CA LEU A 280 1.00 8.14 0.20
C LEU A 280 2.25 7.53 0.84
N PRO A 281 2.27 6.21 1.07
CA PRO A 281 3.45 5.57 1.63
C PRO A 281 4.48 5.25 0.55
N PHE A 282 5.75 5.19 0.96
CA PHE A 282 6.93 4.67 0.27
C PHE A 282 7.46 5.52 -0.90
N VAL A 283 6.76 6.58 -1.29
CA VAL A 283 7.07 7.32 -2.53
C VAL A 283 7.30 8.81 -2.29
N THR A 284 6.88 9.35 -1.15
CA THR A 284 6.86 10.80 -0.90
C THR A 284 8.24 11.39 -0.60
N ASP A 285 9.16 10.60 -0.06
CA ASP A 285 10.52 11.03 0.26
C ASP A 285 11.44 11.01 -0.98
N ARG A 286 10.88 10.80 -2.17
CA ARG A 286 11.59 10.57 -3.44
C ARG A 286 11.37 11.74 -4.39
N ALA A 287 12.35 12.64 -4.47
CA ALA A 287 12.27 13.85 -5.29
C ALA A 287 12.00 13.53 -6.77
N GLU A 288 12.53 12.40 -7.26
CA GLU A 288 12.38 11.92 -8.64
C GLU A 288 10.94 11.54 -9.01
N TYR A 289 10.09 11.24 -8.02
CA TYR A 289 8.67 10.95 -8.24
C TYR A 289 7.76 12.16 -8.04
N GLY A 290 8.31 13.33 -7.70
CA GLY A 290 7.52 14.52 -7.37
C GLY A 290 6.49 14.89 -8.45
N GLU A 291 6.90 14.93 -9.72
CA GLU A 291 6.00 15.26 -10.84
C GLU A 291 4.93 14.17 -11.06
N GLN A 292 5.32 12.89 -11.00
CA GLN A 292 4.40 11.77 -11.18
C GLN A 292 3.35 11.72 -10.08
N ILE A 293 3.77 11.89 -8.82
CA ILE A 293 2.91 11.96 -7.65
C ILE A 293 1.94 13.13 -7.77
N LEU A 294 2.46 14.33 -8.07
CA LEU A 294 1.64 15.53 -8.20
C LEU A 294 0.60 15.36 -9.31
N GLY A 295 1.00 14.85 -10.47
CA GLY A 295 0.12 14.60 -11.60
C GLY A 295 -0.96 13.55 -11.30
N ALA A 296 -0.59 12.43 -10.66
CA ALA A 296 -1.52 11.36 -10.31
C ALA A 296 -2.57 11.83 -9.29
N VAL A 297 -2.13 12.49 -8.21
CA VAL A 297 -3.04 13.03 -7.18
C VAL A 297 -3.92 14.14 -7.73
N SER A 298 -3.37 15.07 -8.52
CA SER A 298 -4.15 16.17 -9.10
C SER A 298 -5.26 15.66 -10.03
N ARG A 299 -4.97 14.66 -10.87
CA ARG A 299 -5.99 14.02 -11.72
C ARG A 299 -7.07 13.33 -10.89
N ALA A 300 -6.68 12.62 -9.83
CA ALA A 300 -7.65 11.96 -8.96
C ALA A 300 -8.58 12.97 -8.27
N LEU A 301 -8.02 14.10 -7.79
CA LEU A 301 -8.79 15.14 -7.12
C LEU A 301 -9.66 15.99 -8.06
N ALA A 302 -9.32 16.04 -9.36
CA ALA A 302 -10.17 16.66 -10.36
C ALA A 302 -11.48 15.87 -10.59
N GLY A 303 -11.44 14.54 -10.43
CA GLY A 303 -12.61 13.67 -10.56
C GLY A 303 -13.36 13.41 -9.24
N ALA A 304 -12.70 13.56 -8.09
CA ALA A 304 -13.30 13.34 -6.79
C ALA A 304 -12.69 14.30 -5.74
N PRO A 305 -13.45 15.26 -5.19
CA PRO A 305 -12.89 16.30 -4.34
C PRO A 305 -12.37 15.77 -3.01
N ALA A 306 -11.47 16.54 -2.40
CA ALA A 306 -11.00 16.31 -1.03
C ALA A 306 -11.71 17.23 -0.03
N SER A 307 -12.10 16.67 1.11
CA SER A 307 -12.68 17.39 2.23
C SER A 307 -12.10 16.85 3.53
N ARG A 308 -12.09 17.66 4.60
CA ARG A 308 -11.99 17.12 5.95
C ARG A 308 -13.38 16.70 6.41
N LEU A 309 -13.46 15.46 6.88
CA LEU A 309 -14.62 14.93 7.55
C LEU A 309 -14.41 15.09 9.05
N HIS A 310 -15.07 16.11 9.60
CA HIS A 310 -15.23 16.25 11.04
C HIS A 310 -16.29 15.25 11.47
N PHE A 311 -15.93 14.33 12.35
CA PHE A 311 -16.88 13.30 12.79
C PHE A 311 -16.70 12.92 14.26
N ARG A 312 -17.85 12.59 14.85
CA ARG A 312 -17.95 11.95 16.16
C ARG A 312 -18.04 10.43 16.01
N LYS A 313 -17.93 9.70 17.11
CA LYS A 313 -17.86 8.22 17.14
C LYS A 313 -19.22 7.54 16.92
N ASP A 314 -19.93 7.88 15.85
CA ASP A 314 -21.16 7.20 15.40
C ASP A 314 -21.33 7.33 13.88
N PRO A 315 -22.33 6.67 13.25
CA PRO A 315 -22.41 6.62 11.79
C PRO A 315 -23.04 7.86 11.14
N SER A 316 -23.37 8.92 11.89
CA SER A 316 -24.05 10.11 11.34
C SER A 316 -23.24 10.85 10.26
N PHE A 317 -21.93 10.60 10.15
CA PHE A 317 -21.10 11.08 9.04
C PHE A 317 -21.60 10.64 7.66
N TRP A 318 -22.35 9.53 7.57
CA TRP A 318 -22.94 9.12 6.30
C TRP A 318 -23.94 10.12 5.73
N GLN A 319 -24.65 10.88 6.58
CA GLN A 319 -25.60 11.90 6.11
C GLN A 319 -24.90 12.98 5.28
N VAL A 320 -23.72 13.43 5.72
CA VAL A 320 -22.95 14.46 5.02
C VAL A 320 -22.18 13.90 3.83
N LEU A 321 -21.69 12.66 3.91
CA LEU A 321 -21.02 11.99 2.79
C LEU A 321 -21.97 11.71 1.63
N GLU A 322 -23.16 11.19 1.90
CA GLU A 322 -24.15 10.89 0.85
C GLU A 322 -24.75 12.16 0.25
N GLY A 323 -24.98 13.19 1.07
CA GLY A 323 -25.42 14.50 0.58
C GLY A 323 -24.42 15.14 -0.39
N ALA A 324 -23.12 15.09 -0.07
CA ALA A 324 -22.07 15.59 -0.95
C ALA A 324 -21.97 14.76 -2.25
N ALA A 325 -22.01 13.43 -2.15
CA ALA A 325 -21.91 12.56 -3.32
C ALA A 325 -23.13 12.64 -4.24
N GLY A 326 -24.33 12.91 -3.73
CA GLY A 326 -25.54 13.11 -4.55
C GLY A 326 -25.58 14.46 -5.28
N SER A 327 -24.83 15.45 -4.79
CA SER A 327 -24.77 16.79 -5.39
C SER A 327 -23.79 16.89 -6.57
N ALA A 328 -22.89 15.91 -6.72
CA ALA A 328 -21.89 15.85 -7.79
C ALA A 328 -22.40 15.16 -9.07
N ASP A 329 -23.51 14.42 -8.96
CA ASP A 329 -24.16 13.68 -10.05
C ASP A 329 -25.25 14.50 -10.78
N GLY A 330 -25.48 15.77 -10.39
CA GLY A 330 -26.50 16.67 -10.95
C GLY A 330 -25.92 18.00 -11.44
#